data_AF-A0A2V8JJ47-F1
#
_entry.id   AF-A0A2V8JJ47-F1
#
_cell.length_a   1.000
_cell.length_b   1.000
_cell.length_c   1.000
_cell.angle_alpha   90.00
_cell.angle_beta   90.00
_cell.angle_gamma   90.00
#
_symmetry.space_group_name_H-M   'P 1'
#
loop_
_entity.id
_entity.type
_entity.pdbx_description
1 polymer ?
#
loop_
_entity_poly.entity_id
_entity_poly.type
_entity_poly.pdbx_seq_one_letter_code
_entity_poly.pdbx_strand_id
1 'polypeptide(L)'
;MKKCLLFLLFITAMDISAQTPATKKPTTTITKIELDFLGAAGSYLKTANEQGMRVAKAMAGAANGTSTLTEIKAAFTAAIRVENAGYAGDYKARIKGNIPTSSASIASNVDETHRLFQAALREYLEYWKDQNTAHINSGAATLKRCTLLMNKTIDTTTAKMKELSK
;
A
#
# COMPACT_ATOMS: atom_id res chain seq x y z
N MET A 1 25.05 2.40 -11.38
CA MET A 1 24.54 2.29 -9.99
C MET A 1 23.17 1.62 -10.03
N LYS A 2 23.10 0.31 -9.74
CA LYS A 2 21.84 -0.43 -9.57
C LYS A 2 22.01 -1.32 -8.35
N LYS A 3 21.53 -0.86 -7.20
CA LYS A 3 21.36 -1.71 -6.02
C LYS A 3 19.96 -2.32 -6.12
N CYS A 4 19.88 -3.50 -6.72
CA CYS A 4 18.79 -4.44 -6.49
C CYS A 4 19.44 -5.60 -5.76
N LEU A 5 19.21 -5.73 -4.45
CA LEU A 5 19.43 -7.00 -3.80
C LEU A 5 18.57 -7.11 -2.54
N LEU A 6 17.72 -8.14 -2.61
CA LEU A 6 17.22 -9.01 -1.53
C LEU A 6 16.61 -8.35 -0.29
N PHE A 7 15.37 -8.71 0.03
CA PHE A 7 15.08 -9.35 1.32
C PHE A 7 13.71 -10.04 1.26
N LEU A 8 13.73 -11.30 0.87
CA LEU A 8 12.66 -12.28 1.06
C LEU A 8 13.33 -13.65 1.18
N LEU A 9 13.58 -14.12 2.41
CA LEU A 9 13.62 -15.54 2.77
C LEU A 9 13.82 -15.74 4.29
N PHE A 10 12.75 -16.25 4.89
CA PHE A 10 12.60 -17.22 5.99
C PHE A 10 13.74 -17.49 7.00
N ILE A 11 13.35 -17.36 8.27
CA ILE A 11 13.53 -18.26 9.43
C ILE A 11 14.27 -19.60 9.13
N THR A 12 15.41 -19.85 9.80
CA THR A 12 15.66 -20.90 10.83
C THR A 12 17.16 -21.00 11.13
N ALA A 13 17.56 -20.90 12.39
CA ALA A 13 18.45 -21.84 13.10
C ALA A 13 18.87 -21.23 14.45
N MET A 14 18.59 -21.96 15.53
CA MET A 14 19.12 -21.72 16.86
C MET A 14 20.54 -22.29 16.95
N ASP A 15 21.44 -21.56 17.61
CA ASP A 15 22.51 -22.18 18.40
C ASP A 15 22.77 -21.33 19.65
N ILE A 16 22.97 -22.03 20.76
CA ILE A 16 23.03 -21.54 22.15
C ILE A 16 24.50 -21.49 22.58
N SER A 17 24.97 -20.37 23.16
CA SER A 17 25.70 -20.38 24.45
C SER A 17 26.06 -18.98 25.00
N ALA A 18 25.74 -18.83 26.29
CA ALA A 18 26.32 -18.01 27.37
C ALA A 18 26.26 -16.45 27.42
N GLN A 19 25.61 -16.02 28.52
CA GLN A 19 25.85 -14.85 29.40
C GLN A 19 25.30 -13.46 29.02
N THR A 20 24.20 -13.09 29.70
CA THR A 20 24.13 -12.13 30.85
C THR A 20 22.62 -12.00 31.20
N PRO A 21 22.15 -11.94 32.46
CA PRO A 21 20.73 -11.73 32.72
C PRO A 21 20.38 -10.27 32.39
N ALA A 22 20.08 -10.00 31.12
CA ALA A 22 19.48 -8.75 30.71
C ALA A 22 18.11 -8.67 31.38
N THR A 23 17.95 -7.68 32.26
CA THR A 23 16.66 -7.21 32.75
C THR A 23 15.70 -7.13 31.57
N LYS A 24 14.69 -8.02 31.54
CA LYS A 24 13.65 -8.03 30.51
C LYS A 24 12.91 -6.68 30.59
N LYS A 25 13.32 -5.76 29.73
CA LYS A 25 12.57 -4.56 29.41
C LYS A 25 11.18 -5.00 28.92
N PRO A 26 10.05 -4.38 29.32
CA PRO A 26 8.69 -4.81 28.96
C PRO A 26 8.34 -4.67 27.46
N THR A 27 9.32 -4.57 26.58
CA THR A 27 9.23 -4.08 25.20
C THR A 27 8.58 -5.07 24.23
N THR A 28 8.33 -6.33 24.62
CA THR A 28 8.11 -7.40 23.64
C THR A 28 6.72 -7.41 23.00
N THR A 29 5.65 -7.12 23.75
CA THR A 29 4.27 -7.27 23.25
C THR A 29 3.81 -6.07 22.41
N ILE A 30 4.06 -4.84 22.88
CA ILE A 30 3.67 -3.62 22.16
C ILE A 30 4.42 -3.54 20.81
N THR A 31 5.73 -3.83 20.82
CA THR A 31 6.55 -3.83 19.59
C THR A 31 6.09 -4.88 18.58
N LYS A 32 5.64 -6.06 19.03
CA LYS A 32 5.11 -7.08 18.12
C LYS A 32 3.81 -6.62 17.44
N ILE A 33 2.88 -6.03 18.18
CA ILE A 33 1.64 -5.48 17.62
C ILE A 33 1.95 -4.36 16.62
N GLU A 34 2.92 -3.50 16.92
CA GLU A 34 3.39 -2.46 16.01
C GLU A 34 4.02 -3.01 14.73
N LEU A 35 4.88 -4.02 14.84
CA LEU A 35 5.49 -4.68 13.68
C LEU A 35 4.45 -5.41 12.82
N ASP A 36 3.51 -6.12 13.45
CA ASP A 36 2.41 -6.79 12.75
C ASP A 36 1.53 -5.77 12.01
N PHE A 37 1.22 -4.62 12.64
CA PHE A 37 0.50 -3.51 12.01
C PHE A 37 1.27 -2.92 10.83
N LEU A 38 2.54 -2.55 11.02
CA LEU A 38 3.36 -1.91 9.98
C LEU A 38 3.61 -2.86 8.80
N GLY A 39 3.76 -4.15 9.07
CA GLY A 39 3.88 -5.18 8.05
C GLY A 39 2.59 -5.35 7.23
N ALA A 40 1.41 -5.25 7.86
CA ALA A 40 0.12 -5.28 7.17
C ALA A 40 -0.09 -4.01 6.33
N ALA A 41 0.16 -2.83 6.91
CA ALA A 41 0.08 -1.54 6.22
C ALA A 41 1.01 -1.48 5.00
N GLY A 42 2.28 -1.86 5.18
CA GLY A 42 3.27 -1.90 4.10
C GLY A 42 2.89 -2.88 2.98
N SER A 43 2.37 -4.07 3.33
CA SER A 43 1.89 -5.05 2.36
C SER A 43 0.76 -4.48 1.50
N TYR A 44 -0.22 -3.82 2.11
CA TYR A 44 -1.32 -3.19 1.39
C TYR A 44 -0.84 -2.02 0.51
N LEU A 45 0.00 -1.12 1.04
CA LEU A 45 0.52 0.02 0.28
C LEU A 45 1.32 -0.44 -0.96
N LYS A 46 2.04 -1.57 -0.85
CA LYS A 46 2.67 -2.21 -2.00
C LYS A 46 1.65 -2.65 -3.05
N THR A 47 0.58 -3.33 -2.64
CA THR A 47 -0.51 -3.75 -3.54
C THR A 47 -1.14 -2.55 -4.25
N ALA A 48 -1.49 -1.49 -3.50
CA ALA A 48 -2.07 -0.27 -4.07
C ALA A 48 -1.12 0.39 -5.09
N ASN A 49 0.18 0.48 -4.76
CA ASN A 49 1.19 1.02 -5.67
C ASN A 49 1.34 0.19 -6.95
N GLU A 50 1.38 -1.14 -6.84
CA GLU A 50 1.46 -2.03 -8.00
C GLU A 50 0.24 -1.89 -8.92
N GLN A 51 -0.96 -1.76 -8.37
CA GLN A 51 -2.16 -1.52 -9.17
C GLN A 51 -2.14 -0.12 -9.81
N GLY A 52 -1.69 0.91 -9.08
CA GLY A 52 -1.50 2.25 -9.62
C GLY A 52 -0.53 2.28 -10.81
N MET A 53 0.60 1.55 -10.72
CA MET A 53 1.55 1.43 -11.83
C MET A 53 0.97 0.71 -13.05
N ARG A 54 0.19 -0.37 -12.83
CA ARG A 54 -0.48 -1.10 -13.92
C ARG A 54 -1.47 -0.20 -14.67
N VAL A 55 -2.25 0.56 -13.92
CA VAL A 55 -3.17 1.56 -14.47
C VAL A 55 -2.42 2.62 -15.27
N ALA A 56 -1.36 3.21 -14.69
CA ALA A 56 -0.57 4.22 -15.38
C ALA A 56 0.05 3.68 -16.68
N LYS A 57 0.52 2.43 -16.69
CA LYS A 57 1.06 1.76 -17.89
C LYS A 57 -0.02 1.61 -18.97
N ALA A 58 -1.23 1.18 -18.61
CA ALA A 58 -2.33 1.05 -19.56
C ALA A 58 -2.73 2.43 -20.15
N MET A 59 -2.78 3.47 -19.32
CA MET A 59 -3.08 4.83 -19.78
C MET A 59 -1.97 5.39 -20.69
N ALA A 60 -0.69 5.15 -20.36
CA ALA A 60 0.42 5.54 -21.22
C ALA A 60 0.41 4.77 -22.56
N GLY A 61 -0.05 3.51 -22.53
CA GLY A 61 -0.29 2.70 -23.73
C GLY A 61 -1.33 3.31 -24.68
N ALA A 62 -2.31 4.04 -24.14
CA ALA A 62 -3.28 4.78 -24.95
C ALA A 62 -2.58 5.87 -25.79
N ALA A 63 -1.67 6.61 -25.16
CA ALA A 63 -0.97 7.73 -25.78
C ALA A 63 0.00 7.32 -26.89
N ASN A 64 0.52 6.09 -26.85
CA ASN A 64 1.45 5.55 -27.86
C ASN A 64 0.83 4.47 -28.77
N GLY A 65 -0.50 4.28 -28.70
CA GLY A 65 -1.25 3.34 -29.54
C GLY A 65 -1.09 1.86 -29.18
N THR A 66 -0.46 1.52 -28.05
CA THR A 66 -0.25 0.12 -27.60
C THR A 66 -1.28 -0.38 -26.60
N SER A 67 -2.26 0.45 -26.21
CA SER A 67 -3.42 0.04 -25.42
C SER A 67 -4.72 0.64 -25.95
N THR A 68 -5.75 -0.19 -25.98
CA THR A 68 -7.11 0.14 -26.37
C THR A 68 -7.91 0.69 -25.19
N LEU A 69 -9.03 1.38 -25.46
CA LEU A 69 -9.96 1.83 -24.42
C LEU A 69 -10.51 0.65 -23.58
N THR A 70 -10.71 -0.51 -24.20
CA THR A 70 -11.14 -1.73 -23.50
C THR A 70 -10.09 -2.21 -22.50
N GLU A 71 -8.81 -2.22 -22.88
CA GLU A 71 -7.71 -2.63 -21.99
C GLU A 71 -7.54 -1.65 -20.82
N ILE A 72 -7.73 -0.35 -21.05
CA ILE A 72 -7.69 0.67 -19.98
C ILE A 72 -8.85 0.46 -19.00
N LYS A 73 -10.07 0.25 -19.50
CA LYS A 73 -11.24 -0.05 -18.66
C LYS A 73 -11.03 -1.32 -17.84
N ALA A 74 -10.47 -2.36 -18.45
CA ALA A 74 -10.13 -3.60 -17.78
C ALA A 74 -9.07 -3.38 -16.69
N ALA A 75 -8.05 -2.55 -16.95
CA ALA A 75 -7.02 -2.21 -15.97
C ALA A 75 -7.60 -1.48 -14.75
N PHE A 76 -8.48 -0.47 -14.96
CA PHE A 76 -9.17 0.21 -13.86
C PHE A 76 -10.03 -0.76 -13.03
N THR A 77 -10.83 -1.59 -13.70
CA THR A 77 -11.71 -2.57 -13.04
C THR A 77 -10.90 -3.60 -12.23
N ALA A 78 -9.82 -4.11 -12.80
CA ALA A 78 -8.93 -5.04 -12.13
C ALA A 78 -8.24 -4.40 -10.93
N ALA A 79 -7.75 -3.16 -11.07
CA ALA A 79 -7.11 -2.43 -10.00
C ALA A 79 -8.05 -2.19 -8.81
N ILE A 80 -9.31 -1.80 -9.07
CA ILE A 80 -10.36 -1.70 -8.04
C ILE A 80 -10.50 -3.00 -7.27
N ARG A 81 -10.63 -4.13 -7.97
CA ARG A 81 -10.86 -5.44 -7.35
C ARG A 81 -9.66 -5.88 -6.52
N VAL A 82 -8.46 -5.81 -7.08
CA VAL A 82 -7.23 -6.28 -6.43
C VAL A 82 -6.88 -5.40 -5.23
N GLU A 83 -7.04 -4.08 -5.36
CA GLU A 83 -6.78 -3.16 -4.25
C GLU A 83 -7.80 -3.35 -3.11
N ASN A 84 -9.10 -3.53 -3.40
CA ASN A 84 -10.10 -3.85 -2.38
C ASN A 84 -9.77 -5.16 -1.64
N ALA A 85 -9.34 -6.19 -2.37
CA ALA A 85 -8.95 -7.47 -1.78
C ALA A 85 -7.72 -7.32 -0.88
N GLY A 86 -6.72 -6.54 -1.30
CA GLY A 86 -5.55 -6.22 -0.48
C GLY A 86 -5.91 -5.41 0.76
N TYR A 87 -6.81 -4.42 0.63
CA TYR A 87 -7.25 -3.62 1.77
C TYR A 87 -8.02 -4.44 2.81
N ALA A 88 -8.99 -5.25 2.37
CA ALA A 88 -9.79 -6.08 3.27
C ALA A 88 -8.97 -7.25 3.85
N GLY A 89 -8.24 -7.98 3.01
CA GLY A 89 -7.53 -9.21 3.38
C GLY A 89 -6.13 -8.96 3.95
N ASP A 90 -5.29 -8.20 3.25
CA ASP A 90 -3.89 -8.01 3.66
C ASP A 90 -3.73 -6.94 4.74
N TYR A 91 -4.65 -5.99 4.84
CA TYR A 91 -4.62 -4.95 5.86
C TYR A 91 -5.64 -5.20 6.98
N LYS A 92 -6.93 -4.97 6.74
CA LYS A 92 -7.96 -4.99 7.80
C LYS A 92 -8.04 -6.34 8.53
N ALA A 93 -8.06 -7.47 7.80
CA ALA A 93 -8.13 -8.79 8.42
C ALA A 93 -6.86 -9.17 9.19
N ARG A 94 -5.68 -8.71 8.74
CA ARG A 94 -4.41 -8.95 9.44
C ARG A 94 -4.28 -8.16 10.72
N ILE A 95 -4.69 -6.90 10.74
CA ILE A 95 -4.60 -6.07 11.96
C ILE A 95 -5.70 -6.40 12.97
N LYS A 96 -6.85 -6.95 12.53
CA LYS A 96 -8.00 -7.29 13.39
C LYS A 96 -8.47 -6.12 14.27
N GLY A 97 -8.41 -4.89 13.74
CA GLY A 97 -8.73 -3.67 14.47
C GLY A 97 -7.67 -3.18 15.47
N ASN A 98 -6.56 -3.91 15.64
CA ASN A 98 -5.48 -3.51 16.53
C ASN A 98 -4.62 -2.44 15.86
N ILE A 99 -4.87 -1.18 16.22
CA ILE A 99 -4.09 -0.02 15.75
C ILE A 99 -3.28 0.49 16.95
N PRO A 100 -1.94 0.38 16.92
CA PRO A 100 -1.11 1.00 17.94
C PRO A 100 -1.29 2.51 17.94
N THR A 101 -1.43 3.13 19.11
CA THR A 101 -1.58 4.59 19.25
C THR A 101 -0.46 5.35 18.55
N SER A 102 0.77 4.82 18.60
CA SER A 102 1.95 5.42 17.96
C SER A 102 1.92 5.38 16.41
N SER A 103 0.96 4.64 15.84
CA SER A 103 0.77 4.41 14.41
C SER A 103 -0.61 4.85 13.91
N ALA A 104 -1.39 5.55 14.73
CA ALA A 104 -2.74 6.00 14.36
C ALA A 104 -2.76 6.89 13.10
N SER A 105 -1.75 7.74 12.92
CA SER A 105 -1.60 8.58 11.72
C SER A 105 -1.34 7.74 10.46
N ILE A 106 -0.55 6.67 10.56
CA ILE A 106 -0.31 5.72 9.46
C ILE A 106 -1.62 5.02 9.09
N ALA A 107 -2.38 4.57 10.09
CA ALA A 107 -3.67 3.92 9.86
C ALA A 107 -4.66 4.86 9.13
N SER A 108 -4.77 6.11 9.59
CA SER A 108 -5.60 7.12 8.94
C SER A 108 -5.18 7.36 7.48
N ASN A 109 -3.88 7.43 7.21
CA ASN A 109 -3.40 7.64 5.85
C ASN A 109 -3.61 6.42 4.95
N VAL A 110 -3.54 5.20 5.49
CA VAL A 110 -3.85 3.96 4.76
C VAL A 110 -5.32 3.95 4.36
N ASP A 111 -6.22 4.23 5.30
CA ASP A 111 -7.66 4.29 5.04
C ASP A 111 -8.01 5.39 4.02
N GLU A 112 -7.36 6.55 4.11
CA GLU A 112 -7.54 7.64 3.14
C GLU A 112 -6.93 7.32 1.77
N THR A 113 -5.80 6.61 1.72
CA THR A 113 -5.19 6.12 0.47
C THR A 113 -6.17 5.18 -0.24
N HIS A 114 -6.75 4.23 0.48
CA HIS A 114 -7.77 3.32 -0.05
C HIS A 114 -8.95 4.10 -0.64
N ARG A 115 -9.51 5.03 0.15
CA ARG A 115 -10.66 5.84 -0.26
C ARG A 115 -10.36 6.66 -1.52
N LEU A 116 -9.22 7.33 -1.58
CA LEU A 116 -8.82 8.15 -2.72
C LEU A 116 -8.53 7.30 -3.96
N PHE A 117 -7.87 6.15 -3.80
CA PHE A 117 -7.58 5.24 -4.90
C PHE A 117 -8.87 4.71 -5.53
N GLN A 118 -9.79 4.21 -4.71
CA GLN A 118 -11.10 3.74 -5.16
C GLN A 118 -11.91 4.86 -5.82
N ALA A 119 -11.91 6.06 -5.23
CA ALA A 119 -12.61 7.21 -5.80
C ALA A 119 -12.05 7.59 -7.18
N ALA A 120 -10.72 7.67 -7.32
CA ALA A 120 -10.08 8.00 -8.58
C ALA A 120 -10.42 6.99 -9.69
N LEU A 121 -10.34 5.69 -9.39
CA LEU A 121 -10.64 4.65 -10.39
C LEU A 121 -12.11 4.60 -10.77
N ARG A 122 -13.02 4.82 -9.81
CA ARG A 122 -14.46 4.91 -10.10
C ARG A 122 -14.77 6.12 -10.96
N GLU A 123 -14.17 7.25 -10.64
CA GLU A 123 -14.31 8.48 -11.43
C GLU A 123 -13.86 8.24 -12.87
N TYR A 124 -12.70 7.61 -13.09
CA TYR A 124 -12.30 7.22 -14.45
C TYR A 124 -13.33 6.33 -15.16
N LEU A 125 -13.97 5.41 -14.44
CA LEU A 125 -14.97 4.52 -15.02
C LEU A 125 -16.29 5.22 -15.38
N GLU A 126 -16.62 6.35 -14.74
CA GLU A 126 -17.81 7.16 -15.10
C GLU A 126 -17.73 7.67 -16.55
N TYR A 127 -16.53 7.92 -17.08
CA TYR A 127 -16.33 8.24 -18.51
C TYR A 127 -17.01 7.22 -19.44
N TRP A 128 -17.04 5.93 -19.10
CA TRP A 128 -17.69 4.92 -19.95
C TRP A 128 -19.22 4.97 -19.92
N LYS A 129 -19.83 5.71 -18.99
CA LYS A 129 -21.28 5.86 -18.90
C LYS A 129 -21.79 7.01 -19.75
N ASP A 130 -21.07 8.14 -19.77
CA ASP A 130 -21.54 9.38 -20.40
C ASP A 130 -20.54 10.01 -21.40
N GLN A 131 -19.35 9.42 -21.56
CA GLN A 131 -18.24 9.93 -22.38
C GLN A 131 -17.76 11.34 -21.99
N ASN A 132 -18.04 11.78 -20.76
CA ASN A 132 -17.63 13.09 -20.28
C ASN A 132 -16.16 13.07 -19.86
N THR A 133 -15.31 13.78 -20.60
CA THR A 133 -13.86 13.85 -20.35
C THR A 133 -13.51 14.56 -19.04
N ALA A 134 -14.44 15.28 -18.42
CA ALA A 134 -14.25 15.85 -17.08
C ALA A 134 -13.93 14.77 -16.03
N HIS A 135 -14.49 13.57 -16.17
CA HIS A 135 -14.20 12.41 -15.33
C HIS A 135 -12.72 12.00 -15.38
N ILE A 136 -12.06 12.13 -16.53
CA ILE A 136 -10.64 11.83 -16.68
C ILE A 136 -9.79 12.81 -15.86
N ASN A 137 -10.12 14.10 -15.93
CA ASN A 137 -9.41 15.15 -15.19
C ASN A 137 -9.64 15.02 -13.67
N SER A 138 -10.89 14.78 -13.27
CA SER A 138 -11.29 14.56 -11.88
C SER A 138 -10.60 13.32 -11.28
N GLY A 139 -10.61 12.21 -12.02
CA GLY A 139 -9.91 10.97 -11.66
C GLY A 139 -8.40 11.18 -11.53
N ALA A 140 -7.78 11.91 -12.47
CA ALA A 140 -6.35 12.22 -12.43
C ALA A 140 -5.94 13.08 -11.24
N ALA A 141 -6.71 14.12 -10.94
CA ALA A 141 -6.47 14.97 -9.78
C ALA A 141 -6.56 14.16 -8.47
N THR A 142 -7.57 13.29 -8.37
CA THR A 142 -7.76 12.41 -7.20
C THR A 142 -6.65 11.38 -7.08
N LEU A 143 -6.24 10.74 -8.18
CA LEU A 143 -5.14 9.77 -8.19
C LEU A 143 -3.81 10.44 -7.82
N LYS A 144 -3.55 11.66 -8.28
CA LYS A 144 -2.35 12.42 -7.88
C LYS A 144 -2.30 12.66 -6.37
N ARG A 145 -3.42 13.05 -5.75
CA ARG A 145 -3.52 13.21 -4.30
C ARG A 145 -3.29 11.88 -3.57
N CYS A 146 -3.88 10.80 -4.07
CA CYS A 146 -3.68 9.44 -3.57
C CYS A 146 -2.19 9.07 -3.57
N THR A 147 -1.50 9.23 -4.70
CA THR A 147 -0.08 8.88 -4.85
C THR A 147 0.81 9.68 -3.92
N LEU A 148 0.56 10.99 -3.76
CA LEU A 148 1.33 11.83 -2.83
C LEU A 148 1.17 11.37 -1.37
N LEU A 149 -0.07 11.06 -0.96
CA LEU A 149 -0.35 10.54 0.37
C LEU A 149 0.28 9.16 0.59
N MET A 150 0.14 8.27 -0.40
CA MET A 150 0.69 6.91 -0.36
C MET A 150 2.21 6.95 -0.20
N ASN A 151 2.93 7.74 -1.01
CA ASN A 151 4.38 7.89 -0.92
C ASN A 151 4.82 8.40 0.46
N LYS A 152 4.17 9.45 0.96
CA LYS A 152 4.44 9.98 2.31
C LYS A 152 4.21 8.91 3.39
N THR A 153 3.20 8.08 3.22
CA THR A 153 2.85 7.02 4.18
C THR A 153 3.85 5.88 4.13
N ILE A 154 4.34 5.51 2.94
CA ILE A 154 5.42 4.53 2.76
C ILE A 154 6.69 5.01 3.47
N ASP A 155 7.08 6.27 3.29
CA ASP A 155 8.26 6.84 3.94
C ASP A 155 8.13 6.80 5.47
N THR A 156 6.96 7.21 5.98
CA THR A 156 6.66 7.20 7.43
C THR A 156 6.69 5.78 8.00
N THR A 157 6.05 4.82 7.32
CA THR A 157 6.03 3.40 7.70
C THR A 157 7.43 2.82 7.70
N THR A 158 8.24 3.15 6.70
CA THR A 158 9.64 2.70 6.58
C THR A 158 10.51 3.27 7.69
N ALA A 159 10.37 4.56 8.02
CA ALA A 159 11.09 5.18 9.13
C ALA A 159 10.74 4.50 10.46
N LYS A 160 9.44 4.29 10.72
CA LYS A 160 8.95 3.62 11.93
C LYS A 160 9.47 2.18 12.06
N MET A 161 9.46 1.39 10.97
CA MET A 161 10.02 0.03 11.00
C MET A 161 11.52 0.03 11.34
N LYS A 162 12.29 1.00 10.83
CA LYS A 162 13.72 1.14 11.16
C LYS A 162 13.95 1.51 12.62
N GLU A 163 13.08 2.32 13.22
CA GLU A 163 13.15 2.68 14.64
C GLU A 163 12.92 1.45 15.53
N LEU A 164 11.95 0.61 15.18
CA LEU A 164 11.61 -0.61 15.95
C LEU A 164 12.60 -1.77 15.75
N SER A 165 13.48 -1.68 14.76
CA SER A 165 14.51 -2.70 14.47
C SER A 165 15.87 -2.41 15.11
N LYS A 166 15.98 -1.34 15.90
CA LYS A 166 17.19 -0.94 16.64
C LYS A 166 17.09 -1.37 18.10
#